data_AF-A0A2E3FNE6-F1
#
_entry.id   AF-A0A2E3FNE6-F1
#
_cell.length_a   1.000
_cell.length_b   1.000
_cell.length_c   1.000
_cell.angle_alpha   90.00
_cell.angle_beta   90.00
_cell.angle_gamma   90.00
#
_symmetry.space_group_name_H-M   'P 1'
#
loop_
_entity.id
_entity.type
_entity.pdbx_description
1 polymer ?
#
loop_
_entity_poly.entity_id
_entity_poly.type
_entity_poly.pdbx_seq_one_letter_code
_entity_poly.pdbx_strand_id
1 'polypeptide(L)'
;MARMWALGDRVKPASYTPGLVISNVEEFDVNWAPFHTTGDGSIPRSITLESRAPFAPWENPENGPKLIAKIGHVLPPSLDEADAGEVASKDQLLPISWQSMNHDTELLSEELKPHVVVLTDALQLANRPGKLVEAIHVIKTKFPGALLWTPGIGGPDNCAVLAWFGVDLFDTTRSQQAESHGAILTWAGPRMKGD
;
A
#
# COMPACT_ATOMS: atom_id res chain seq x y z
N MET A 1 -0.81 11.03 12.57
CA MET A 1 0.11 9.89 12.42
C MET A 1 1.13 10.12 11.31
N ALA A 2 1.13 11.31 10.67
CA ALA A 2 2.10 11.71 9.66
C ALA A 2 3.54 11.51 10.13
N ARG A 3 4.34 10.91 9.27
CA ARG A 3 5.75 10.58 9.53
C ARG A 3 6.49 10.46 8.21
N MET A 4 7.78 10.75 8.27
CA MET A 4 8.70 10.59 7.15
C MET A 4 9.73 9.55 7.56
N TRP A 5 9.85 8.49 6.77
CA TRP A 5 10.85 7.46 6.95
C TRP A 5 11.96 7.66 5.95
N ALA A 6 13.20 7.71 6.45
CA ALA A 6 14.37 7.48 5.62
C ALA A 6 14.43 6.00 5.24
N LEU A 7 14.50 5.69 3.95
CA LEU A 7 14.60 4.34 3.43
C LEU A 7 16.06 4.04 3.06
N GLY A 8 16.58 2.94 3.60
CA GLY A 8 17.97 2.52 3.42
C GLY A 8 18.91 2.93 4.55
N ASP A 9 20.13 3.31 4.19
CA ASP A 9 21.11 3.81 5.15
C ASP A 9 20.58 5.07 5.86
N ARG A 10 20.51 5.03 7.18
CA ARG A 10 20.03 6.15 8.00
C ARG A 10 20.87 7.42 7.84
N VAL A 11 22.16 7.30 7.54
CA VAL A 11 23.09 8.43 7.34
C VAL A 11 22.93 9.02 5.95
N LYS A 12 22.69 8.17 4.94
CA LYS A 12 22.50 8.57 3.55
C LYS A 12 21.31 7.81 2.94
N PRO A 13 20.07 8.24 3.25
CA PRO A 13 18.89 7.54 2.78
C PRO A 13 18.80 7.58 1.26
N ALA A 14 18.36 6.48 0.66
CA ALA A 14 18.18 6.40 -0.79
C ALA A 14 16.83 6.97 -1.23
N SER A 15 15.86 7.07 -0.31
CA SER A 15 14.52 7.61 -0.56
C SER A 15 13.80 7.93 0.75
N TYR A 16 12.60 8.50 0.65
CA TYR A 16 11.77 8.87 1.80
C TYR A 16 10.29 8.51 1.62
N THR A 17 9.57 8.38 2.73
CA THR A 17 8.10 8.33 2.72
C THR A 17 7.48 9.70 3.05
N PRO A 18 6.28 10.03 2.52
CA PRO A 18 5.50 9.22 1.61
C PRO A 18 6.12 9.04 0.22
N GLY A 19 6.05 7.83 -0.32
CA GLY A 19 6.68 7.47 -1.59
C GLY A 19 5.74 6.75 -2.56
N LEU A 20 6.09 6.76 -3.84
CA LEU A 20 5.36 6.08 -4.89
C LEU A 20 5.80 4.62 -5.06
N VAL A 21 4.82 3.76 -5.28
CA VAL A 21 4.96 2.39 -5.76
C VAL A 21 4.54 2.40 -7.22
N ILE A 22 5.49 2.13 -8.11
CA ILE A 22 5.27 2.22 -9.57
C ILE A 22 5.21 0.83 -10.19
N SER A 23 4.36 0.66 -11.21
CA SER A 23 4.32 -0.59 -12.00
C SER A 23 5.27 -0.57 -13.21
N ASN A 24 5.68 0.62 -13.67
CA ASN A 24 6.69 0.80 -14.71
C ASN A 24 7.92 1.52 -14.13
N VAL A 25 9.11 0.94 -14.30
CA VAL A 25 10.33 1.35 -13.58
C VAL A 25 11.01 2.59 -14.20
N GLU A 26 10.72 2.91 -15.46
CA GLU A 26 11.56 3.79 -16.28
C GLU A 26 11.31 5.30 -16.12
N GLU A 27 10.29 5.73 -15.37
CA GLU A 27 9.82 7.14 -15.42
C GLU A 27 10.11 8.00 -14.17
N PHE A 28 10.58 7.42 -13.06
CA PHE A 28 10.66 8.14 -11.78
C PHE A 28 12.01 8.01 -11.06
N ASP A 29 12.51 9.09 -10.46
CA ASP A 29 13.65 9.04 -9.53
C ASP A 29 13.31 8.17 -8.31
N VAL A 30 14.28 7.43 -7.80
CA VAL A 30 14.13 6.56 -6.62
C VAL A 30 13.73 7.34 -5.36
N ASN A 31 14.13 8.61 -5.26
CA ASN A 31 13.73 9.49 -4.15
C ASN A 31 12.21 9.72 -4.08
N TRP A 32 11.51 9.62 -5.22
CA TRP A 32 10.05 9.77 -5.29
C TRP A 32 9.34 8.44 -5.34
N ALA A 33 9.93 7.46 -6.02
CA ALA A 33 9.37 6.13 -6.18
C ALA A 33 10.34 5.08 -5.62
N PRO A 34 10.35 4.84 -4.30
CA PRO A 34 11.24 3.88 -3.67
C PRO A 34 10.98 2.42 -4.04
N PHE A 35 9.77 2.10 -4.50
CA PHE A 35 9.35 0.73 -4.77
C PHE A 35 8.75 0.57 -6.16
N HIS A 36 8.94 -0.61 -6.71
CA HIS A 36 8.26 -1.15 -7.87
C HIS A 36 7.27 -2.22 -7.40
N THR A 37 6.15 -2.38 -8.09
CA THR A 37 5.25 -3.51 -7.87
C THR A 37 4.94 -4.26 -9.15
N THR A 38 4.86 -5.59 -9.03
CA THR A 38 4.32 -6.49 -10.03
C THR A 38 3.26 -7.36 -9.37
N GLY A 39 2.23 -7.71 -10.14
CA GLY A 39 1.24 -8.69 -9.73
C GLY A 39 1.13 -9.77 -10.80
N ASP A 40 0.79 -10.99 -10.38
CA ASP A 40 0.45 -12.04 -11.32
C ASP A 40 -1.07 -12.10 -11.57
N GLY A 41 -1.44 -12.73 -12.68
CA GLY A 41 -2.83 -13.08 -12.97
C GLY A 41 -3.27 -14.38 -12.32
N SER A 42 -2.52 -14.89 -11.33
CA SER A 42 -2.81 -16.18 -10.71
C SER A 42 -3.98 -16.07 -9.71
N ILE A 43 -4.48 -17.21 -9.28
CA ILE A 43 -5.56 -17.31 -8.29
C ILE A 43 -5.07 -18.26 -7.19
N PRO A 44 -4.92 -17.80 -5.93
CA PRO A 44 -5.04 -16.40 -5.48
C PRO A 44 -3.93 -15.51 -6.06
N ARG A 45 -4.24 -14.24 -6.33
CA ARG A 45 -3.28 -13.28 -6.93
C ARG A 45 -2.09 -13.09 -6.02
N SER A 46 -0.88 -13.00 -6.59
CA SER A 46 0.29 -12.55 -5.85
C SER A 46 0.60 -11.09 -6.12
N ILE A 47 1.16 -10.43 -5.12
CA ILE A 47 1.72 -9.10 -5.21
C ILE A 47 3.17 -9.16 -4.77
N THR A 48 4.03 -8.58 -5.61
CA THR A 48 5.45 -8.44 -5.36
C THR A 48 5.76 -6.95 -5.22
N LEU A 49 6.53 -6.61 -4.20
CA LEU A 49 7.02 -5.26 -3.94
C LEU A 49 8.54 -5.32 -3.86
N GLU A 50 9.21 -4.63 -4.78
CA GLU A 50 10.66 -4.60 -4.88
C GLU A 50 11.15 -3.19 -4.66
N SER A 51 12.10 -3.01 -3.76
CA SER A 51 12.80 -1.73 -3.62
C SER A 51 13.60 -1.40 -4.88
N ARG A 52 13.67 -0.12 -5.23
CA ARG A 52 14.45 0.41 -6.36
C ARG A 52 15.84 0.91 -5.98
N ALA A 53 16.24 0.70 -4.72
CA ALA A 53 17.56 0.98 -4.16
C ALA A 53 17.93 -0.09 -3.11
N PRO A 54 19.21 -0.21 -2.73
CA PRO A 54 19.61 -1.06 -1.62
C PRO A 54 19.15 -0.46 -0.29
N PHE A 55 18.07 -0.97 0.29
CA PHE A 55 17.58 -0.52 1.60
C PHE A 55 18.24 -1.23 2.79
N ALA A 56 19.02 -2.27 2.54
CA ALA A 56 19.91 -2.88 3.52
C ALA A 56 21.30 -3.07 2.89
N PRO A 57 22.02 -1.99 2.54
CA PRO A 57 23.29 -2.07 1.82
C PRO A 57 24.39 -2.82 2.58
N TRP A 58 24.23 -2.98 3.91
CA TRP A 58 25.11 -3.78 4.76
C TRP A 58 24.87 -5.30 4.62
N GLU A 59 23.69 -5.71 4.16
CA GLU A 59 23.33 -7.11 3.88
C GLU A 59 23.54 -7.44 2.41
N ASN A 60 23.02 -6.58 1.52
CA ASN A 60 23.15 -6.75 0.08
C ASN A 60 23.32 -5.37 -0.59
N PRO A 61 24.39 -5.14 -1.37
CA PRO A 61 24.58 -3.89 -2.10
C PRO A 61 23.63 -3.72 -3.30
N GLU A 62 22.94 -4.77 -3.73
CA GLU A 62 21.92 -4.71 -4.77
C GLU A 62 20.57 -4.19 -4.25
N ASN A 63 19.69 -3.82 -5.19
CA ASN A 63 18.33 -3.41 -4.85
C ASN A 63 17.62 -4.49 -4.04
N GLY A 64 17.20 -4.14 -2.83
CA GLY A 64 16.49 -5.03 -1.90
C GLY A 64 15.89 -4.25 -0.72
N PRO A 65 14.79 -4.74 -0.12
CA PRO A 65 14.27 -6.10 -0.24
C PRO A 65 13.25 -6.32 -1.38
N LYS A 66 13.13 -7.58 -1.80
CA LYS A 66 12.01 -8.10 -2.59
C LYS A 66 11.03 -8.80 -1.65
N LEU A 67 9.83 -8.28 -1.56
CA LEU A 67 8.77 -8.80 -0.70
C LEU A 67 7.65 -9.38 -1.57
N ILE A 68 7.14 -10.56 -1.20
CA ILE A 68 6.10 -11.26 -1.98
C ILE A 68 4.99 -11.67 -1.03
N ALA A 69 3.75 -11.51 -1.46
CA ALA A 69 2.58 -11.95 -0.71
C ALA A 69 1.50 -12.50 -1.66
N LYS A 70 0.75 -13.49 -1.19
CA LYS A 70 -0.51 -13.91 -1.82
C LYS A 70 -1.65 -13.12 -1.23
N ILE A 71 -2.43 -12.47 -2.08
CA ILE A 71 -3.68 -11.81 -1.74
C ILE A 71 -4.73 -12.91 -1.65
N GLY A 72 -5.13 -13.26 -0.42
CA GLY A 72 -6.26 -14.16 -0.20
C GLY A 72 -7.54 -13.60 -0.83
N HIS A 73 -8.54 -14.46 -1.03
CA HIS A 73 -9.83 -14.00 -1.54
C HIS A 73 -10.42 -12.93 -0.60
N VAL A 74 -10.72 -11.75 -1.12
CA VAL A 74 -11.37 -10.67 -0.37
C VAL A 74 -12.85 -10.66 -0.74
N LEU A 75 -13.73 -10.93 0.23
CA LEU A 75 -15.16 -10.79 -0.01
C LEU A 75 -15.53 -9.30 -0.11
N PRO A 76 -16.52 -8.95 -0.94
CA PRO A 76 -17.02 -7.59 -0.99
C PRO A 76 -17.50 -7.17 0.40
N PRO A 77 -17.32 -5.90 0.80
CA PRO A 77 -17.65 -5.47 2.16
C PRO A 77 -19.16 -5.49 2.51
N SER A 78 -20.04 -5.95 1.63
CA SER A 78 -21.44 -6.30 1.95
C SER A 78 -21.56 -7.64 2.69
N LEU A 79 -20.50 -8.45 2.67
CA LEU A 79 -20.39 -9.76 3.31
C LEU A 79 -19.41 -9.67 4.50
N ASP A 80 -19.40 -8.53 5.20
CA ASP A 80 -18.45 -8.23 6.29
C ASP A 80 -18.43 -9.30 7.40
N GLU A 81 -19.49 -10.10 7.57
CA GLU A 81 -19.62 -11.18 8.57
C GLU A 81 -19.22 -12.58 8.06
N ALA A 82 -18.90 -12.72 6.77
CA ALA A 82 -18.55 -14.00 6.17
C ALA A 82 -17.04 -14.25 6.25
N ASP A 83 -16.62 -15.52 6.27
CA ASP A 83 -15.23 -15.95 6.11
C ASP A 83 -14.98 -16.28 4.62
N ALA A 84 -13.89 -15.76 4.05
CA ALA A 84 -13.52 -15.99 2.66
C ALA A 84 -12.84 -17.35 2.43
N GLY A 85 -12.37 -18.01 3.49
CA GLY A 85 -11.75 -19.35 3.44
C GLY A 85 -10.34 -19.42 2.84
N GLU A 86 -9.84 -18.38 2.15
CA GLU A 86 -8.47 -18.30 1.65
C GLU A 86 -7.63 -17.29 2.45
N VAL A 87 -6.61 -17.79 3.16
CA VAL A 87 -5.73 -16.99 4.02
C VAL A 87 -4.65 -16.31 3.19
N ALA A 88 -4.50 -15.00 3.37
CA ALA A 88 -3.45 -14.22 2.72
C ALA A 88 -2.08 -14.50 3.37
N SER A 89 -0.98 -14.22 2.66
CA SER A 89 0.38 -14.41 3.21
C SER A 89 0.60 -13.58 4.49
N LYS A 90 1.32 -14.15 5.47
CA LYS A 90 1.62 -13.54 6.77
C LYS A 90 3.12 -13.35 6.96
N ASP A 91 3.73 -12.66 6.01
CA ASP A 91 5.18 -12.47 5.92
C ASP A 91 5.56 -10.98 6.04
N GLN A 92 6.76 -10.62 5.55
CA GLN A 92 7.25 -9.23 5.55
C GLN A 92 6.38 -8.27 4.70
N LEU A 93 5.65 -8.79 3.71
CA LEU A 93 4.58 -8.08 3.02
C LEU A 93 3.24 -8.70 3.46
N LEU A 94 2.45 -7.92 4.20
CA LEU A 94 1.23 -8.37 4.83
C LEU A 94 -0.01 -7.73 4.17
N PRO A 95 -0.68 -8.42 3.24
CA PRO A 95 -1.98 -8.02 2.73
C PRO A 95 -3.05 -8.18 3.82
N ILE A 96 -3.80 -7.11 4.06
CA ILE A 96 -4.90 -7.06 5.01
C ILE A 96 -6.12 -6.44 4.32
N SER A 97 -7.29 -7.04 4.51
CA SER A 97 -8.59 -6.45 4.23
C SER A 97 -9.35 -6.14 5.52
N TRP A 98 -10.40 -5.31 5.44
CA TRP A 98 -11.34 -5.08 6.54
C TRP A 98 -11.89 -6.37 7.12
N GLN A 99 -12.25 -7.32 6.25
CA GLN A 99 -12.71 -8.64 6.65
C GLN A 99 -11.65 -9.36 7.49
N SER A 100 -10.40 -9.44 7.01
CA SER A 100 -9.34 -10.10 7.76
C SER A 100 -9.05 -9.41 9.11
N MET A 101 -9.10 -8.08 9.20
CA MET A 101 -8.91 -7.39 10.48
C MET A 101 -9.94 -7.76 11.55
N ASN A 102 -11.16 -8.11 11.13
CA ASN A 102 -12.25 -8.44 12.06
C ASN A 102 -12.31 -9.93 12.41
N HIS A 103 -11.82 -10.81 11.53
CA HIS A 103 -12.00 -12.26 11.66
C HIS A 103 -10.71 -13.06 11.83
N ASP A 104 -9.58 -12.57 11.34
CA ASP A 104 -8.30 -13.29 11.38
C ASP A 104 -7.58 -13.04 12.70
N THR A 105 -7.77 -13.95 13.65
CA THR A 105 -7.17 -13.87 14.99
C THR A 105 -5.65 -13.96 14.96
N GLU A 106 -5.04 -14.51 13.91
CA GLU A 106 -3.57 -14.56 13.81
C GLU A 106 -2.96 -13.17 13.60
N LEU A 107 -3.73 -12.20 13.09
CA LEU A 107 -3.31 -10.79 13.05
C LEU A 107 -3.05 -10.23 14.45
N LEU A 108 -3.57 -10.85 15.52
CA LEU A 108 -3.31 -10.44 16.89
C LEU A 108 -1.96 -10.93 17.42
N SER A 109 -1.27 -11.85 16.74
CA SER A 109 0.04 -12.37 17.16
C SER A 109 1.06 -11.25 17.36
N GLU A 110 1.88 -11.35 18.40
CA GLU A 110 3.00 -10.43 18.66
C GLU A 110 4.25 -10.77 17.83
N GLU A 111 4.31 -11.97 17.28
CA GLU A 111 5.41 -12.42 16.42
C GLU A 111 5.32 -11.84 15.00
N LEU A 112 4.13 -11.39 14.60
CA LEU A 112 3.88 -10.81 13.28
C LEU A 112 4.48 -9.41 13.17
N LYS A 113 5.60 -9.29 12.44
CA LYS A 113 6.38 -8.06 12.26
C LYS A 113 6.56 -7.73 10.78
N PRO A 114 5.49 -7.30 10.08
CA PRO A 114 5.59 -6.96 8.67
C PRO A 114 6.46 -5.72 8.44
N HIS A 115 7.16 -5.69 7.32
CA HIS A 115 7.86 -4.49 6.84
C HIS A 115 6.89 -3.56 6.14
N VAL A 116 5.95 -4.13 5.37
CA VAL A 116 4.92 -3.39 4.64
C VAL A 116 3.57 -4.07 4.86
N VAL A 117 2.56 -3.28 5.21
CA VAL A 117 1.16 -3.69 5.25
C VAL A 117 0.45 -3.10 4.04
N VAL A 118 -0.30 -3.94 3.31
CA VAL A 118 -1.10 -3.53 2.15
C VAL A 118 -2.57 -3.62 2.52
N LEU A 119 -3.27 -2.48 2.56
CA LEU A 119 -4.72 -2.46 2.77
C LEU A 119 -5.42 -2.74 1.43
N THR A 120 -5.70 -4.01 1.16
CA THR A 120 -6.09 -4.49 -0.18
C THR A 120 -7.46 -3.99 -0.65
N ASP A 121 -8.35 -3.66 0.28
CA ASP A 121 -9.70 -3.14 0.03
C ASP A 121 -9.83 -1.64 0.29
N ALA A 122 -8.71 -0.90 0.34
CA ALA A 122 -8.69 0.54 0.62
C ALA A 122 -9.68 1.35 -0.24
N LEU A 123 -9.80 1.02 -1.54
CA LEU A 123 -10.74 1.68 -2.45
C LEU A 123 -12.21 1.47 -2.04
N GLN A 124 -12.54 0.29 -1.53
CA GLN A 124 -13.91 -0.02 -1.10
C GLN A 124 -14.21 0.67 0.24
N LEU A 125 -13.23 0.72 1.14
CA LEU A 125 -13.34 1.44 2.41
C LEU A 125 -13.39 2.96 2.24
N ALA A 126 -12.71 3.52 1.24
CA ALA A 126 -12.75 4.95 0.93
C ALA A 126 -14.17 5.43 0.58
N ASN A 127 -15.02 4.54 0.06
CA ASN A 127 -16.42 4.82 -0.27
C ASN A 127 -17.37 4.65 0.94
N ARG A 128 -16.84 4.36 2.13
CA ARG A 128 -17.62 4.16 3.36
C ARG A 128 -17.18 5.16 4.42
N PRO A 129 -18.09 6.06 4.86
CA PRO A 129 -17.76 7.07 5.87
C PRO A 129 -17.10 6.45 7.11
N GLY A 130 -15.95 7.00 7.52
CA GLY A 130 -15.21 6.60 8.72
C GLY A 130 -14.37 5.32 8.60
N LYS A 131 -14.81 4.31 7.85
CA LYS A 131 -14.18 2.98 7.84
C LYS A 131 -12.71 2.99 7.40
N LEU A 132 -12.35 3.77 6.38
CA LEU A 132 -10.95 3.86 5.95
C LEU A 132 -10.04 4.40 7.06
N VAL A 133 -10.47 5.46 7.76
CA VAL A 133 -9.68 6.09 8.82
C VAL A 133 -9.54 5.14 10.01
N GLU A 134 -10.61 4.42 10.35
CA GLU A 134 -10.60 3.38 11.38
C GLU A 134 -9.63 2.25 11.02
N ALA A 135 -9.67 1.74 9.79
CA ALA A 135 -8.75 0.71 9.33
C ALA A 135 -7.28 1.15 9.41
N ILE A 136 -6.99 2.36 8.93
CA ILE A 136 -5.65 2.94 9.04
C ILE A 136 -5.24 3.03 10.52
N HIS A 137 -6.12 3.51 11.41
CA HIS A 137 -5.81 3.63 12.83
C HIS A 137 -5.50 2.27 13.48
N VAL A 138 -6.30 1.24 13.21
CA VAL A 138 -6.08 -0.12 13.72
C VAL A 138 -4.74 -0.65 13.24
N ILE A 139 -4.46 -0.56 11.92
CA ILE A 139 -3.20 -1.04 11.33
C ILE A 139 -1.99 -0.30 11.91
N LYS A 140 -2.03 1.04 11.99
CA LYS A 140 -0.89 1.82 12.50
C LYS A 140 -0.68 1.64 14.00
N THR A 141 -1.72 1.30 14.75
CA THR A 141 -1.61 0.96 16.18
C THR A 141 -1.00 -0.43 16.36
N LYS A 142 -1.41 -1.41 15.55
CA LYS A 142 -0.90 -2.79 15.65
C LYS A 142 0.51 -2.96 15.06
N PHE A 143 0.80 -2.31 13.93
CA PHE A 143 2.08 -2.40 13.23
C PHE A 143 2.74 -1.02 13.08
N PRO A 144 3.13 -0.37 14.18
CA PRO A 144 3.70 0.98 14.14
C PRO A 144 5.03 1.02 13.37
N GLY A 145 5.77 -0.08 13.24
CA GLY A 145 7.02 -0.14 12.47
C GLY A 145 6.82 -0.29 10.96
N ALA A 146 5.64 -0.73 10.51
CA ALA A 146 5.42 -1.09 9.11
C ALA A 146 5.04 0.11 8.24
N LEU A 147 5.51 0.13 7.00
CA LEU A 147 4.98 1.04 5.99
C LEU A 147 3.55 0.63 5.63
N LEU A 148 2.65 1.60 5.51
CA LEU A 148 1.28 1.34 5.05
C LEU A 148 1.11 1.75 3.59
N TRP A 149 0.72 0.79 2.75
CA TRP A 149 0.30 1.02 1.37
C TRP A 149 -1.21 0.87 1.22
N THR A 150 -1.86 1.85 0.61
CA THR A 150 -3.29 1.82 0.27
C THR A 150 -3.49 1.91 -1.25
N PRO A 151 -3.45 0.78 -1.98
CA PRO A 151 -3.47 0.79 -3.43
C PRO A 151 -4.71 1.47 -4.03
N GLY A 152 -4.51 2.27 -5.08
CA GLY A 152 -5.59 2.83 -5.89
C GLY A 152 -6.43 3.96 -5.31
N ILE A 153 -6.13 4.47 -4.11
CA ILE A 153 -6.89 5.60 -3.53
C ILE A 153 -6.14 6.94 -3.57
N GLY A 154 -4.81 6.91 -3.75
CA GLY A 154 -3.96 8.10 -3.75
C GLY A 154 -4.15 9.00 -4.97
N GLY A 155 -4.11 10.30 -4.76
CA GLY A 155 -4.10 11.32 -5.82
C GLY A 155 -3.66 12.69 -5.30
N PRO A 156 -3.35 13.64 -6.20
CA PRO A 156 -2.97 15.00 -5.83
C PRO A 156 -4.00 15.74 -4.97
N ASP A 157 -5.27 15.34 -5.02
CA ASP A 157 -6.39 15.88 -4.23
C ASP A 157 -6.45 15.37 -2.78
N ASN A 158 -5.84 14.23 -2.48
CA ASN A 158 -6.01 13.59 -1.16
C ASN A 158 -4.72 13.06 -0.52
N CYS A 159 -3.60 13.00 -1.24
CA CYS A 159 -2.35 12.39 -0.76
C CYS A 159 -1.86 13.03 0.55
N ALA A 160 -1.98 14.35 0.70
CA ALA A 160 -1.58 15.06 1.92
C ALA A 160 -2.40 14.61 3.15
N VAL A 161 -3.72 14.45 3.00
CA VAL A 161 -4.60 13.99 4.07
C VAL A 161 -4.38 12.51 4.38
N LEU A 162 -4.21 11.67 3.37
CA LEU A 162 -3.91 10.25 3.56
C LEU A 162 -2.55 10.05 4.25
N ALA A 163 -1.53 10.82 3.87
CA ALA A 163 -0.23 10.83 4.54
C ALA A 163 -0.37 11.29 6.01
N TRP A 164 -1.21 12.29 6.28
CA TRP A 164 -1.51 12.73 7.65
C TRP A 164 -2.09 11.61 8.52
N PHE A 165 -2.99 10.81 7.95
CA PHE A 165 -3.56 9.63 8.59
C PHE A 165 -2.57 8.48 8.76
N GLY A 166 -1.41 8.52 8.09
CA GLY A 166 -0.32 7.55 8.28
C GLY A 166 -0.15 6.56 7.14
N VAL A 167 -0.71 6.84 5.96
CA VAL A 167 -0.36 6.15 4.72
C VAL A 167 1.06 6.56 4.32
N ASP A 168 1.95 5.59 4.13
CA ASP A 168 3.35 5.81 3.82
C ASP A 168 3.66 5.59 2.32
N LEU A 169 2.84 4.80 1.61
CA LEU A 169 3.05 4.44 0.21
C LEU A 169 1.78 4.67 -0.63
N PHE A 170 1.97 5.25 -1.81
CA PHE A 170 0.92 5.56 -2.79
C PHE A 170 1.26 4.93 -4.15
N ASP A 171 0.30 4.77 -5.04
CA ASP A 171 0.55 4.32 -6.41
C ASP A 171 -0.12 5.24 -7.45
N THR A 172 0.12 4.95 -8.72
CA THR A 172 -0.45 5.71 -9.85
C THR A 172 -1.76 5.12 -10.38
N THR A 173 -2.33 4.11 -9.73
CA THR A 173 -3.50 3.38 -10.25
C THR A 173 -4.70 4.30 -10.46
N ARG A 174 -4.96 5.22 -9.52
CA ARG A 174 -6.07 6.18 -9.64
C ARG A 174 -5.87 7.17 -10.79
N SER A 175 -4.61 7.57 -11.03
CA SER A 175 -4.27 8.42 -12.18
C SER A 175 -4.46 7.69 -13.51
N GLN A 176 -4.03 6.43 -13.58
CA GLN A 176 -4.23 5.56 -14.76
C GLN A 176 -5.72 5.30 -15.02
N GLN A 177 -6.52 5.11 -13.97
CA GLN A 177 -7.97 4.98 -14.09
C GLN A 177 -8.62 6.28 -14.59
N ALA A 178 -8.21 7.44 -14.09
CA ALA A 178 -8.73 8.71 -14.60
C ALA A 178 -8.39 8.88 -16.09
N GLU A 179 -7.15 8.60 -16.48
CA GLU A 179 -6.67 8.72 -17.85
C GLU A 179 -7.41 7.78 -18.82
N SER A 180 -7.65 6.53 -18.42
CA SER A 180 -8.43 5.56 -19.23
C SER A 180 -9.90 5.95 -19.43
N HIS A 181 -10.45 6.79 -18.54
CA HIS A 181 -11.78 7.39 -18.68
C HIS A 181 -11.77 8.75 -19.39
N GLY A 182 -10.63 9.18 -19.94
CA GLY A 182 -10.49 10.48 -20.61
C GLY A 182 -10.43 11.68 -19.66
N ALA A 183 -10.25 11.43 -18.36
CA ALA A 183 -10.13 12.45 -17.33
C ALA A 183 -8.67 12.73 -16.96
N ILE A 184 -8.45 13.86 -16.28
CA ILE A 184 -7.20 14.24 -15.64
C ILE A 184 -7.45 14.31 -14.14
N LEU A 185 -6.58 13.68 -13.35
CA LEU A 185 -6.64 13.78 -11.90
C LEU A 185 -5.94 15.07 -11.44
N THR A 186 -6.70 15.97 -10.80
CA THR A 186 -6.23 17.27 -10.34
C THR A 186 -6.25 17.37 -8.81
N TRP A 187 -5.76 18.47 -8.24
CA TRP A 187 -5.86 18.77 -6.80
C TRP A 187 -7.31 18.86 -6.29
N ALA A 188 -8.30 19.01 -7.17
CA ALA A 188 -9.72 19.05 -6.83
C ALA A 188 -10.46 17.75 -7.24
N GLY A 189 -9.71 16.69 -7.56
CA GLY A 189 -10.21 15.40 -8.02
C GLY A 189 -10.21 15.25 -9.55
N PRO A 190 -10.80 14.17 -10.09
CA PRO A 190 -10.89 13.91 -11.52
C PRO A 190 -11.69 15.01 -12.26
N ARG A 191 -11.25 15.42 -13.45
CA ARG A 191 -11.91 16.37 -14.35
C ARG A 191 -11.82 15.89 -15.79
N MET A 192 -12.84 16.14 -16.62
CA MET A 192 -12.74 15.82 -18.05
C MET A 192 -11.76 16.78 -18.74
N LYS A 193 -11.11 16.32 -19.82
CA LYS A 193 -10.29 17.19 -20.67
C LYS A 193 -11.18 18.24 -21.33
N GLY A 194 -11.24 19.45 -20.78
CA GLY A 194 -12.00 20.59 -21.33
C GLY A 194 -12.94 21.29 -20.35
N ASP A 195 -13.08 20.78 -19.12
CA ASP A 195 -13.83 21.42 -18.03
C ASP A 195 -12.99 22.43 -17.23
#